data_AF-A0A974YN56-F1
#
_entry.id   AF-A0A974YN56-F1
#
_cell.length_a   1.000
_cell.length_b   1.000
_cell.length_c   1.000
_cell.angle_alpha   90.00
_cell.angle_beta   90.00
_cell.angle_gamma   90.00
#
_symmetry.space_group_name_H-M   'P 1'
#
loop_
_entity.id
_entity.type
_entity.pdbx_description
1 polymer ?
#
loop_
_entity_poly.entity_id
_entity_poly.type
_entity_poly.pdbx_seq_one_letter_code
_entity_poly.pdbx_strand_id
1 'polypeptide(L)'
;MTDLLLCELLGTRPQFVLDVFAHLGLGDAGKVISVRRSVHKTLLGETDIEAVVEVGRERVGFLIENKVRALLMPEQLGRYRRRGEDGQKRELWERYYVAVFPGGLPVIHYSR
;
A
#
# COMPACT_ATOMS: atom_id res chain seq x y z
N MET A 1 -15.91 4.97 -0.57
CA MET A 1 -16.54 3.62 -0.61
C MET A 1 -15.53 2.58 -1.08
N THR A 2 -14.84 2.81 -2.20
CA THR A 2 -13.82 1.89 -2.74
C THR A 2 -12.71 1.54 -1.74
N ASP A 3 -12.27 2.50 -0.91
CA ASP A 3 -11.19 2.23 0.07
C ASP A 3 -11.63 1.26 1.16
N LEU A 4 -12.90 1.33 1.59
CA LEU A 4 -13.46 0.41 2.58
C LEU A 4 -13.50 -1.01 2.03
N LEU A 5 -13.96 -1.18 0.78
CA LEU A 5 -13.97 -2.48 0.11
C LEU A 5 -12.55 -3.04 -0.03
N LEU A 6 -11.59 -2.22 -0.42
CA LEU A 6 -10.20 -2.66 -0.56
C LEU A 6 -9.59 -3.02 0.80
N CYS A 7 -9.89 -2.26 1.86
CA CYS A 7 -9.50 -2.63 3.23
C CYS A 7 -10.11 -3.97 3.66
N GLU A 8 -11.39 -4.19 3.38
CA GLU A 8 -12.09 -5.43 3.71
C GLU A 8 -11.51 -6.62 2.95
N LEU A 9 -11.27 -6.50 1.64
CA LEU A 9 -10.68 -7.55 0.82
C LEU A 9 -9.26 -7.89 1.30
N LEU A 10 -8.42 -6.90 1.56
CA LEU A 10 -7.08 -7.11 2.12
C LEU A 10 -7.13 -7.76 3.50
N GLY A 11 -8.10 -7.41 4.34
CA GLY A 11 -8.20 -7.91 5.71
C GLY A 11 -8.87 -9.29 5.84
N THR A 12 -9.74 -9.68 4.90
CA THR A 12 -10.65 -10.82 5.09
C THR A 12 -10.66 -11.85 3.96
N ARG A 13 -10.06 -11.54 2.80
CA ARG A 13 -10.07 -12.45 1.64
C ARG A 13 -8.64 -12.91 1.31
N PRO A 14 -8.18 -14.05 1.85
CA PRO A 14 -6.83 -14.57 1.59
C PRO A 14 -6.50 -14.71 0.10
N GLN A 15 -7.43 -15.21 -0.71
CA GLN A 15 -7.19 -15.36 -2.15
C GLN A 15 -6.91 -14.01 -2.84
N PHE A 16 -7.65 -12.94 -2.46
CA PHE A 16 -7.40 -11.61 -3.02
C PHE A 16 -5.99 -11.11 -2.68
N VAL A 17 -5.53 -11.35 -1.45
CA VAL A 17 -4.19 -10.99 -1.01
C VAL A 17 -3.12 -11.77 -1.78
N LEU A 18 -3.32 -13.08 -1.96
CA LEU A 18 -2.43 -13.92 -2.77
C LEU A 18 -2.36 -13.45 -4.22
N ASP A 19 -3.50 -13.12 -4.84
CA ASP A 19 -3.54 -12.63 -6.21
C ASP A 19 -2.79 -11.30 -6.35
N VAL A 20 -2.92 -10.39 -5.37
CA VAL A 20 -2.15 -9.14 -5.32
C VAL A 20 -0.66 -9.43 -5.18
N PHE A 21 -0.24 -10.34 -4.31
CA PHE A 21 1.17 -10.68 -4.13
C PHE A 21 1.78 -11.37 -5.35
N ALA A 22 1.05 -12.29 -5.96
CA ALA A 22 1.46 -12.93 -7.21
C ALA A 22 1.65 -11.90 -8.32
N HIS A 23 0.72 -10.95 -8.46
CA HIS A 23 0.84 -9.85 -9.42
C HIS A 23 2.07 -8.97 -9.19
N LEU A 24 2.48 -8.81 -7.92
CA LEU A 24 3.63 -8.01 -7.52
C LEU A 24 4.96 -8.79 -7.51
N GLY A 25 4.94 -10.09 -7.83
CA GLY A 25 6.11 -10.96 -7.75
C GLY A 25 6.58 -11.25 -6.32
N LEU A 26 5.69 -11.14 -5.33
CA LEU A 26 5.98 -11.38 -3.91
C LEU A 26 5.76 -12.84 -3.46
N GLY A 27 5.26 -13.70 -4.34
CA GLY A 27 5.02 -15.12 -4.07
C GLY A 27 3.82 -15.40 -3.16
N ASP A 28 3.68 -16.65 -2.75
CA ASP A 28 2.40 -17.22 -2.28
C ASP A 28 2.20 -17.20 -0.75
N ALA A 29 3.13 -16.63 0.03
CA ALA A 29 3.19 -16.85 1.48
C ALA A 29 3.16 -15.56 2.29
N GLY A 30 2.27 -14.63 1.94
CA GLY A 30 2.15 -13.39 2.67
C GLY A 30 1.00 -13.38 3.69
N LYS A 31 1.28 -12.97 4.93
CA LYS A 31 0.25 -12.76 5.97
C LYS A 31 -0.03 -11.27 6.13
N VAL A 32 -1.30 -10.88 6.13
CA VAL A 32 -1.66 -9.48 6.44
C VAL A 32 -1.57 -9.25 7.95
N ILE A 33 -0.72 -8.30 8.35
CA ILE A 33 -0.48 -7.93 9.75
C ILE A 33 -1.41 -6.80 10.16
N SER A 34 -1.58 -5.79 9.29
CA SER A 34 -2.50 -4.69 9.54
C SER A 34 -2.99 -4.09 8.24
N VAL A 35 -4.20 -3.52 8.27
CA VAL A 35 -4.78 -2.71 7.22
C VAL A 35 -5.43 -1.51 7.88
N ARG A 36 -5.03 -0.30 7.48
CA ARG A 36 -5.50 0.96 8.06
C ARG A 36 -5.97 1.88 6.93
N ARG A 37 -7.07 2.57 7.17
CA ARG A 37 -7.66 3.54 6.23
C ARG A 37 -7.37 4.96 6.68
N SER A 38 -7.21 5.89 5.75
CA SER A 38 -7.11 7.34 6.00
C SER A 38 -6.05 7.69 7.04
N VAL A 39 -4.84 7.16 6.85
CA VAL A 39 -3.77 7.32 7.84
C VAL A 39 -3.07 8.66 7.63
N HIS A 40 -3.31 9.62 8.52
CA HIS A 40 -2.72 10.94 8.46
C HIS A 40 -1.39 11.05 9.23
N LYS A 41 -0.41 11.73 8.62
CA LYS A 41 0.83 12.21 9.28
C LYS A 41 1.03 13.68 8.94
N THR A 42 1.22 14.51 9.96
CA THR A 42 1.26 15.98 9.86
C THR A 42 2.18 16.52 8.75
N LEU A 43 3.34 15.90 8.53
CA LEU A 43 4.33 16.35 7.54
C LEU A 43 4.30 15.56 6.21
N LEU A 44 3.54 14.47 6.13
CA LEU A 44 3.56 13.54 5.00
C LEU A 44 2.20 13.42 4.29
N GLY A 45 1.16 14.04 4.86
CA GLY A 45 -0.19 13.99 4.33
C GLY A 45 -0.96 12.74 4.76
N GLU A 46 -2.05 12.48 4.06
CA GLU A 46 -2.89 11.30 4.25
C GLU A 46 -2.52 10.21 3.24
N THR A 47 -2.63 8.97 3.69
CA THR A 47 -2.64 7.80 2.82
C THR A 47 -4.02 7.14 2.89
N ASP A 48 -4.62 6.86 1.73
CA ASP A 48 -5.99 6.30 1.68
C ASP A 48 -6.02 4.92 2.36
N ILE A 49 -5.06 4.04 2.03
CA ILE A 49 -4.88 2.76 2.70
C ILE A 49 -3.40 2.47 2.94
N GLU A 50 -3.09 2.07 4.16
CA GLU A 50 -1.78 1.57 4.56
C GLU A 50 -1.96 0.14 5.08
N ALA A 51 -1.35 -0.82 4.40
CA ALA A 51 -1.30 -2.21 4.86
C ALA A 51 0.14 -2.61 5.17
N VAL A 52 0.30 -3.47 6.17
CA VAL A 52 1.57 -4.13 6.46
C VAL A 52 1.33 -5.62 6.33
N VAL A 53 2.17 -6.27 5.56
CA VAL A 53 2.08 -7.71 5.30
C VAL A 53 3.43 -8.34 5.55
N GLU A 54 3.46 -9.57 6.01
CA GLU A 54 4.68 -10.33 6.23
C GLU A 54 4.86 -11.28 5.05
N VAL A 55 5.97 -11.17 4.32
CA VAL A 55 6.36 -12.06 3.22
C VAL A 55 7.66 -12.75 3.62
N GLY A 56 7.58 -14.04 3.94
CA GLY A 56 8.72 -14.76 4.51
C GLY A 56 9.11 -14.22 5.89
N ARG A 57 10.25 -13.52 5.99
CA ARG A 57 10.73 -12.88 7.23
C ARG A 57 10.65 -11.35 7.20
N GLU A 58 10.16 -10.78 6.11
CA GLU A 58 10.13 -9.34 5.89
C GLU A 58 8.71 -8.81 6.02
N ARG A 59 8.54 -7.71 6.75
CA ARG A 59 7.37 -6.84 6.70
C ARG A 59 7.49 -5.93 5.49
N VAL A 60 6.44 -5.95 4.68
CA VAL A 60 6.29 -5.16 3.47
C VAL A 60 5.17 -4.16 3.68
N GLY A 61 5.51 -2.87 3.55
CA GLY A 61 4.55 -1.79 3.58
C GLY A 61 3.83 -1.64 2.23
N PHE A 62 2.52 -1.49 2.26
CA PHE A 62 1.66 -1.23 1.11
C PHE A 62 0.98 0.11 1.32
N LEU A 63 1.39 1.10 0.54
CA LEU A 63 0.83 2.44 0.57
C LEU A 63 -0.01 2.63 -0.69
N ILE A 64 -1.32 2.67 -0.51
CA ILE A 64 -2.27 2.69 -1.61
C ILE A 64 -2.96 4.05 -1.64
N GLU A 65 -2.93 4.67 -2.81
CA GLU A 65 -3.71 5.85 -3.16
C GLU A 65 -4.79 5.47 -4.16
N ASN A 66 -6.03 5.81 -3.87
CA ASN A 66 -7.17 5.55 -4.72
C ASN A 66 -7.64 6.82 -5.43
N LYS A 67 -7.53 6.80 -6.75
CA LYS A 67 -7.86 7.90 -7.67
C LYS A 67 -8.78 7.45 -8.80
N VAL A 68 -9.57 6.40 -8.59
CA VAL A 68 -10.52 5.89 -9.60
C VAL A 68 -11.48 6.97 -10.10
N ARG A 69 -11.78 7.98 -9.28
CA ARG A 69 -12.70 9.10 -9.62
C ARG A 69 -12.06 10.48 -9.57
N ALA A 70 -10.73 10.57 -9.50
CA ALA A 70 -10.04 11.85 -9.32
C ALA A 70 -8.69 11.86 -10.05
N LEU A 71 -8.21 13.05 -10.41
CA LEU A 71 -6.88 13.19 -10.98
C LEU A 71 -5.82 12.99 -9.90
N LEU A 72 -4.69 12.40 -10.31
CA LEU A 72 -3.51 12.31 -9.45
C LEU A 72 -2.92 13.71 -9.29
N MET A 73 -2.78 14.16 -8.03
CA MET A 73 -2.17 15.45 -7.76
C MET A 73 -0.66 15.42 -8.03
N PRO A 74 -0.07 16.54 -8.46
CA PRO A 74 1.38 16.70 -8.50
C PRO A 74 2.03 16.34 -7.17
N GLU A 75 3.23 15.75 -7.22
CA GLU A 75 4.02 15.31 -6.05
C GLU A 75 3.40 14.26 -5.14
N GLN A 76 2.18 13.78 -5.42
CA GLN A 76 1.52 12.83 -4.54
C GLN A 76 2.29 11.51 -4.39
N LEU A 77 2.84 11.00 -5.49
CA LEU A 77 3.78 9.88 -5.46
C LEU A 77 5.01 10.17 -4.59
N GLY A 78 5.53 11.39 -4.62
CA GLY A 78 6.66 11.82 -3.78
C GLY A 78 6.32 11.79 -2.29
N ARG A 79 5.11 12.19 -1.91
CA ARG A 79 4.63 12.08 -0.51
C ARG A 79 4.59 10.63 -0.03
N TYR A 80 4.09 9.73 -0.88
CA TYR A 80 4.02 8.30 -0.58
C TYR A 80 5.40 7.66 -0.48
N ARG A 81 6.35 8.03 -1.34
CA ARG A 81 7.75 7.58 -1.20
C ARG A 81 8.37 8.03 0.12
N ARG A 82 8.24 9.32 0.47
CA ARG A 82 8.73 9.84 1.75
C ARG A 82 8.10 9.13 2.95
N ARG A 83 6.83 8.72 2.83
CA ARG A 83 6.15 7.92 3.85
C ARG A 83 6.70 6.50 3.94
N GLY A 84 6.94 5.86 2.80
CA GLY A 84 7.58 4.55 2.74
C GLY A 84 8.96 4.57 3.40
N GLU A 85 9.78 5.57 3.06
CA GLU A 85 11.10 5.80 3.66
C GLU A 85 11.02 6.09 5.16
N ASP A 86 10.06 6.90 5.63
CA ASP A 86 9.84 7.15 7.06
C ASP A 86 9.43 5.86 7.79
N GLY A 87 8.63 5.00 7.16
CA GLY A 87 8.29 3.70 7.73
C GLY A 87 9.47 2.73 7.81
N GLN A 88 10.37 2.74 6.83
CA GLN A 88 11.63 2.00 6.89
C GLN A 88 12.52 2.50 8.03
N LYS A 89 12.70 3.83 8.14
CA LYS A 89 13.49 4.46 9.23
C LYS A 89 12.94 4.16 10.63
N ARG A 90 11.65 3.88 10.74
CA ARG A 90 10.95 3.52 11.98
C ARG A 90 10.78 2.01 12.17
N GLU A 91 11.39 1.19 11.30
CA GLU A 91 11.33 -0.27 11.36
C GLU A 91 9.89 -0.82 11.33
N LEU A 92 8.97 -0.12 10.65
CA LEU A 92 7.60 -0.58 10.43
C LEU A 92 7.53 -1.65 9.34
N TRP A 93 8.45 -1.57 8.37
CA TRP A 93 8.64 -2.50 7.26
C TRP A 93 10.06 -2.38 6.73
N GLU A 94 10.59 -3.46 6.17
CA GLU A 94 11.93 -3.49 5.57
C GLU A 94 11.90 -2.96 4.13
N ARG A 95 10.79 -3.16 3.41
CA ARG A 95 10.55 -2.60 2.06
C ARG A 95 9.11 -2.13 1.87
N TYR A 96 8.84 -1.35 0.84
CA TYR A 96 7.48 -0.88 0.57
C TYR A 96 7.12 -0.76 -0.91
N TYR A 97 5.82 -0.84 -1.17
CA TYR A 97 5.18 -0.58 -2.45
C TYR A 97 4.25 0.62 -2.32
N VAL A 98 4.28 1.47 -3.34
CA VAL A 98 3.30 2.53 -3.55
C VAL A 98 2.44 2.12 -4.74
N ALA A 99 1.15 1.91 -4.52
CA ALA A 99 0.20 1.63 -5.58
C ALA A 99 -0.77 2.80 -5.72
N VAL A 100 -0.87 3.36 -6.93
CA VAL A 100 -1.86 4.37 -7.27
C VAL A 100 -2.86 3.76 -8.22
N PHE A 101 -4.14 3.81 -7.88
CA PHE A 101 -5.25 3.37 -8.72
C PHE A 101 -5.93 4.59 -9.37
N PRO A 102 -5.44 5.13 -10.50
CA PRO A 102 -6.17 6.16 -11.23
C PRO A 102 -7.43 5.58 -11.87
N GLY A 103 -8.25 6.40 -12.55
CA GLY A 103 -9.32 5.91 -13.43
C GLY A 103 -8.85 5.08 -14.64
N GLY A 104 -7.58 4.64 -14.67
CA GLY A 104 -6.92 3.86 -15.72
C GLY A 104 -5.98 2.81 -15.12
N LEU A 105 -4.91 2.42 -15.83
CA LEU A 105 -3.98 1.41 -15.31
C LEU A 105 -3.28 1.86 -14.03
N PRO A 106 -3.16 0.98 -13.02
CA PRO A 106 -2.48 1.33 -11.78
C PRO A 106 -1.00 1.58 -12.01
N VAL A 107 -0.46 2.59 -11.34
CA VAL A 107 0.98 2.87 -11.30
C VAL A 107 1.51 2.29 -10.00
N ILE A 108 2.42 1.33 -10.12
CA ILE A 108 3.06 0.68 -8.98
C ILE A 108 4.52 1.13 -8.93
N HIS A 109 4.95 1.54 -7.75
CA HIS A 109 6.31 1.90 -7.46
C HIS A 109 6.85 1.07 -6.32
N TYR A 110 8.09 0.62 -6.49
CA TYR A 110 8.76 -0.25 -5.55
C TYR A 110 10.06 0.41 -5.10
N SER A 111 10.24 0.49 -3.78
CA SER A 111 11.55 0.80 -3.20
C SER A 111 12.22 -0.51 -2.83
N ARG A 112 13.43 -0.72 -3.37
CA ARG A 112 14.35 -1.72 -2.82
C ARG A 112 14.86 -1.26 -1.46
#